data_AF-A0A0F9KAQ9-F1
#
_entry.id   AF-A0A0F9KAQ9-F1
#
_cell.length_a   1.000
_cell.length_b   1.000
_cell.length_c   1.000
_cell.angle_alpha   90.00
_cell.angle_beta   90.00
_cell.angle_gamma   90.00
#
_symmetry.space_group_name_H-M   'P 1'
#
loop_
_entity.id
_entity.type
_entity.pdbx_description
1 polymer ?
#
loop_
_entity_poly.entity_id
_entity_poly.type
_entity_poly.pdbx_seq_one_letter_code
_entity_poly.pdbx_strand_id
1 'polypeptide(L)'
;MTEYTKDYKIYREMKEDMRPQDPHMDGAGLTFETLEHGGRYPDMMPQAIRVVDAEGRSCIYSPASINGEVVDFHCSGREKAEIGECPARD
;
A
#
# COMPACT_ATOMS: atom_id res chain seq x y z
N MET A 1 -20.67 -26.13 2.92
CA MET A 1 -20.68 -24.77 2.34
C MET A 1 -19.50 -24.04 2.95
N THR A 2 -18.40 -23.89 2.22
CA THR A 2 -17.29 -23.05 2.65
C THR A 2 -17.71 -21.60 2.45
N GLU A 3 -17.83 -20.88 3.56
CA GLU A 3 -18.10 -19.45 3.56
C GLU A 3 -16.83 -18.75 3.06
N TYR A 4 -16.87 -18.18 1.86
CA TYR A 4 -15.77 -17.39 1.32
C TYR A 4 -15.92 -15.96 1.84
N THR A 5 -15.19 -15.64 2.91
CA THR A 5 -15.06 -14.27 3.40
C THR A 5 -14.17 -13.53 2.42
N LYS A 6 -14.75 -12.61 1.64
CA LYS A 6 -13.98 -11.74 0.75
C LYS A 6 -13.49 -10.56 1.57
N ASP A 7 -12.20 -10.55 1.95
CA ASP A 7 -11.58 -9.40 2.60
C ASP A 7 -11.53 -8.23 1.61
N TYR A 8 -12.43 -7.27 1.78
CA TYR A 8 -12.45 -6.05 0.98
C TYR A 8 -11.61 -4.98 1.69
N LYS A 9 -10.55 -4.50 1.01
CA LYS A 9 -9.77 -3.37 1.49
C LYS A 9 -10.62 -2.11 1.33
N ILE A 10 -10.98 -1.50 2.45
CA ILE A 10 -11.75 -0.25 2.45
C ILE A 10 -10.78 0.89 2.17
N TYR A 11 -10.98 1.59 1.05
CA TYR A 11 -10.21 2.80 0.76
C TYR A 11 -10.59 3.91 1.76
N ARG A 12 -9.59 4.46 2.42
CA ARG A 12 -9.67 5.73 3.15
C ARG A 12 -8.61 6.65 2.58
N GLU A 13 -8.99 7.88 2.30
CA GLU A 13 -8.05 8.89 1.83
C GLU A 13 -6.99 9.17 2.91
N MET A 14 -5.72 9.08 2.53
CA MET A 14 -4.58 9.37 3.40
C MET A 14 -3.98 10.73 3.05
N LYS A 15 -4.29 11.75 3.84
CA LYS A 15 -3.62 13.06 3.81
C LYS A 15 -2.17 12.94 4.27
N GLU A 16 -1.36 13.90 3.88
CA GLU A 16 0.10 13.90 4.14
C GLU A 16 0.43 13.81 5.64
N ASP A 17 -0.32 14.53 6.48
CA ASP A 17 -0.20 14.56 7.93
C ASP A 17 -0.62 13.27 8.64
N MET A 18 -1.31 12.36 7.95
CA MET A 18 -1.71 11.05 8.48
C MET A 18 -0.73 9.92 8.11
N ARG A 19 0.17 10.17 7.16
CA ARG A 19 1.13 9.16 6.69
C ARG A 19 2.31 9.08 7.67
N PRO A 20 2.81 7.87 7.98
CA PRO A 20 4.05 7.71 8.74
C PRO A 20 5.17 8.55 8.13
N GLN A 21 5.91 9.26 8.96
CA GLN A 21 7.06 10.08 8.57
C GLN A 21 8.36 9.47 9.10
N ASP A 22 9.42 9.57 8.29
CA ASP A 22 10.79 9.23 8.68
C ASP A 22 11.74 10.35 8.22
N PRO A 23 11.82 11.47 8.98
CA PRO A 23 12.60 12.65 8.57
C PRO A 23 14.10 12.38 8.40
N HIS A 24 14.63 11.41 9.15
CA HIS A 24 16.05 11.05 9.11
C HIS A 24 16.36 9.98 8.07
N MET A 25 15.34 9.33 7.51
CA MET A 25 15.44 8.25 6.53
C MET A 25 16.30 7.07 7.03
N ASP A 26 16.35 6.87 8.34
CA ASP A 26 17.14 5.82 8.99
C ASP A 26 16.25 4.71 9.59
N GLY A 27 14.93 4.88 9.54
CA GLY A 27 13.94 3.94 10.05
C GLY A 27 13.94 3.76 11.58
N ALA A 28 14.74 4.51 12.35
CA ALA A 28 14.91 4.27 13.78
C ALA A 28 13.62 4.52 14.59
N GLY A 29 12.75 5.41 14.11
CA GLY A 29 11.45 5.71 14.69
C GLY A 29 10.28 4.86 14.15
N LEU A 30 10.54 3.93 13.23
CA LEU A 30 9.50 3.13 12.58
C LEU A 30 9.33 1.77 13.27
N THR A 31 8.09 1.36 13.42
CA THR A 31 7.73 0.00 13.84
C THR A 31 6.93 -0.69 12.73
N PHE A 32 7.16 -1.99 12.56
CA PHE A 32 6.60 -2.80 11.49
C PHE A 32 5.84 -3.98 12.08
N GLU A 33 4.62 -4.20 11.60
CA GLU A 33 3.79 -5.35 11.94
C GLU A 33 3.38 -6.06 10.65
N THR A 34 3.73 -7.35 10.51
CA THR A 34 3.23 -8.18 9.42
C THR A 34 1.80 -8.63 9.73
N LEU A 35 0.89 -8.46 8.78
CA LEU A 35 -0.53 -8.71 8.97
C LEU A 35 -0.97 -9.99 8.25
N GLU A 36 -1.60 -9.87 7.09
CA GLU A 36 -2.01 -11.01 6.26
C GLU A 36 -0.77 -11.76 5.77
N HIS A 37 -0.79 -13.08 5.79
CA HIS A 37 0.28 -13.95 5.27
C HIS A 37 -0.30 -15.00 4.32
N GLY A 38 0.53 -15.44 3.37
CA GLY A 38 0.12 -16.41 2.37
C GLY A 38 -0.73 -15.79 1.27
N GLY A 39 -0.94 -16.53 0.20
CA GLY A 39 -1.77 -16.09 -0.92
C GLY A 39 -2.27 -17.28 -1.70
N ARG A 40 -2.01 -17.30 -3.01
CA ARG A 40 -2.25 -18.50 -3.83
C ARG A 40 -1.47 -19.72 -3.33
N TYR A 41 -0.35 -19.49 -2.64
CA TYR A 41 0.48 -20.54 -2.06
C TYR A 41 0.54 -20.40 -0.54
N PRO A 42 0.63 -21.52 0.20
CA PRO A 42 0.84 -21.51 1.64
C PRO A 42 2.30 -21.14 1.92
N ASP A 43 2.59 -19.85 1.86
CA ASP A 43 3.86 -19.27 2.25
C ASP A 43 3.70 -18.35 3.46
N MET A 44 4.83 -17.94 4.03
CA MET A 44 4.87 -16.97 5.12
C MET A 44 5.04 -15.54 4.60
N MET A 45 4.89 -15.30 3.30
CA MET A 45 5.10 -13.97 2.72
C MET A 45 3.97 -13.04 3.16
N PRO A 46 4.29 -11.89 3.79
CA PRO A 46 3.26 -10.95 4.21
C PRO A 46 2.59 -10.29 2.99
N GLN A 47 1.27 -10.32 2.98
CA GLN A 47 0.39 -9.61 2.02
C GLN A 47 -0.08 -8.26 2.53
N ALA A 48 0.28 -7.91 3.77
CA ALA A 48 0.11 -6.57 4.30
C ALA A 48 1.15 -6.30 5.40
N ILE A 49 1.68 -5.09 5.42
CA ILE A 49 2.60 -4.60 6.44
C ILE A 49 2.01 -3.30 7.00
N ARG A 50 1.76 -3.24 8.30
CA ARG A 50 1.47 -1.97 8.98
C ARG A 50 2.77 -1.32 9.39
N VAL A 51 2.94 -0.07 8.99
CA VAL A 51 4.04 0.79 9.45
C VAL A 51 3.47 1.84 10.38
N VAL A 52 4.13 2.05 11.51
CA VAL A 52 3.79 3.10 12.47
C VAL A 52 5.04 3.90 12.78
N ASP A 53 4.95 5.23 12.73
CA ASP A 53 6.06 6.11 13.10
C ASP A 53 6.08 6.47 14.60
N ALA A 54 7.08 7.25 15.00
CA ALA A 54 7.28 7.68 16.38
C ALA A 54 6.14 8.56 16.94
N GLU A 55 5.36 9.22 16.08
CA GLU A 55 4.20 10.03 16.45
C GLU A 55 2.89 9.21 16.49
N GLY A 56 2.94 7.93 16.09
CA GLY A 56 1.79 7.02 16.08
C GLY A 56 0.96 7.10 14.79
N ARG A 57 1.42 7.81 13.76
CA ARG A 57 0.79 7.79 12.44
C ARG A 57 1.01 6.43 11.82
N SER A 58 -0.01 5.88 11.16
CA SER A 58 0.07 4.53 10.61
C SER A 58 -0.54 4.41 9.23
N CYS A 59 0.02 3.50 8.44
CA CYS A 59 -0.58 3.08 7.17
C CYS A 59 -0.31 1.60 6.92
N ILE A 60 -1.12 1.00 6.04
CA ILE A 60 -0.94 -0.37 5.59
C ILE A 60 -0.37 -0.34 4.18
N TYR A 61 0.78 -0.96 4.01
CA TYR A 61 1.34 -1.28 2.70
C TYR A 61 0.89 -2.67 2.30
N SER A 62 0.17 -2.74 1.19
CA SER A 62 -0.26 -3.98 0.56
C SER A 62 0.43 -4.11 -0.79
N PRO A 63 0.91 -5.31 -1.17
CA PRO A 63 1.22 -5.60 -2.56
C PRO A 63 0.01 -5.31 -3.45
N ALA A 64 0.29 -4.96 -4.70
CA ALA A 64 -0.73 -4.83 -5.71
C ALA A 64 -1.43 -6.16 -5.96
N SER A 65 -2.74 -6.13 -6.21
CA SER A 65 -3.49 -7.33 -6.58
C SER A 65 -4.50 -7.04 -7.68
N ILE A 66 -4.61 -7.97 -8.64
CA ILE A 66 -5.62 -7.97 -9.70
C ILE A 66 -6.41 -9.26 -9.57
N ASN A 67 -7.73 -9.15 -9.44
CA ASN A 67 -8.63 -10.31 -9.24
C ASN A 67 -8.24 -11.22 -8.06
N GLY A 68 -7.62 -10.66 -7.02
CA GLY A 68 -7.17 -11.41 -5.84
C GLY A 68 -5.82 -12.10 -5.98
N GLU A 69 -5.14 -11.95 -7.12
CA GLU A 69 -3.76 -12.43 -7.29
C GLU A 69 -2.77 -11.28 -7.16
N VAL A 70 -1.69 -11.51 -6.42
CA VAL A 70 -0.58 -10.57 -6.27
C VAL A 70 0.13 -10.43 -7.61
N VAL A 71 0.31 -9.19 -8.05
CA VAL A 71 0.98 -8.89 -9.32
C VAL A 71 2.21 -8.03 -9.08
N ASP A 72 3.20 -8.20 -9.95
CA ASP A 72 4.30 -7.24 -10.07
C ASP A 72 3.92 -6.15 -11.06
N PHE A 73 4.23 -4.90 -10.72
CA PHE A 73 4.09 -3.77 -11.63
C PHE A 73 5.46 -3.38 -12.15
N HIS A 74 5.79 -3.83 -13.36
CA HIS A 74 6.95 -3.30 -14.06
C HIS A 74 6.67 -1.87 -14.50
N CYS A 75 7.44 -0.93 -13.96
CA CYS A 75 7.47 0.44 -14.47
C CYS A 75 8.26 0.45 -15.79
N SER A 76 7.59 0.21 -16.92
CA SER A 76 8.19 0.36 -18.24
C SER A 76 8.32 1.86 -18.56
N GLY A 77 9.42 2.50 -18.12
CA GLY A 77 9.91 3.80 -18.61
C GLY A 77 8.93 4.99 -18.59
N ARG A 78 9.26 6.05 -17.84
CA ARG A 78 8.56 7.34 -17.94
C ARG A 78 8.87 7.99 -19.29
N GLU A 79 7.88 8.18 -20.16
CA GLU A 79 7.88 9.39 -20.99
C GLU A 79 7.54 10.56 -20.06
N LYS A 80 8.26 11.67 -20.19
CA LYS A 80 7.98 12.86 -19.36
C LYS A 80 6.57 13.33 -19.69
N ALA A 81 5.61 13.09 -18.80
CA ALA A 81 4.38 13.85 -18.79
C ALA A 81 4.76 15.27 -18.32
N GLU A 82 4.96 16.19 -19.26
CA GLU A 82 4.81 17.60 -18.95
C GLU A 82 3.40 17.77 -18.39
N ILE A 83 3.32 18.28 -17.16
CA ILE A 83 2.08 18.67 -16.48
C ILE A 83 1.37 19.75 -17.31
N GLY A 84 0.63 19.32 -18.32
CA GLY A 84 -0.27 20.14 -19.12
C GLY A 84 -1.57 20.35 -18.36
N GLU A 85 -1.99 21.60 -18.27
CA GLU A 85 -3.18 22.10 -17.59
C GLU A 85 -4.44 21.27 -17.89
N CYS A 86 -5.27 21.08 -16.86
CA CYS A 86 -6.62 20.53 -17.00
C CYS A 86 -7.42 21.36 -18.02
N PRO A 87 -7.86 20.79 -19.16
CA PRO A 87 -8.74 21.51 -20.06
C PRO A 87 -10.12 21.69 -19.41
N ALA A 88 -10.68 22.89 -19.61
CA ALA A 88 -11.96 23.32 -19.08
C ALA A 88 -13.12 22.43 -19.53
N ARG A 89 -14.14 22.36 -18.68
CA ARG A 89 -15.40 21.64 -18.92
C ARG A 89 -16.20 22.34 -20.02
N ASP A 90 -16.88 21.53 -20.83
CA ASP A 90 -18.05 21.92 -21.62
C ASP A 90 -19.33 21.41 -20.94
#